data_AF-B5TR28-F1
#
_entry.id   AF-B5TR28-F1
#
_cell.length_a   1.000
_cell.length_b   1.000
_cell.length_c   1.000
_cell.angle_alpha   90.00
_cell.angle_beta   90.00
_cell.angle_gamma   90.00
#
_symmetry.space_group_name_H-M   'P 1'
#
loop_
_entity.id
_entity.type
_entity.pdbx_description
1 polymer ?
#
loop_
_entity_poly.entity_id
_entity_poly.type
_entity_poly.pdbx_seq_one_letter_code
_entity_poly.pdbx_strand_id
1 'polypeptide(L)'
;TGLFLAMHYTSDIATAFSSVAHICRDVNYGWLIRNMHANGASFFFICIYMHIARGLYYGSYLYKETWNVGVVLLLLVMMTAFVGYVLPWGQMSFWGAAV
;
A
#
# COMPACT_ATOMS: atom_id res chain seq x y z
N THR A 1 5.09 6.74 -7.14
CA THR A 1 3.69 6.87 -7.62
C THR A 1 2.78 7.53 -6.59
N GLY A 2 2.83 7.16 -5.31
CA GLY A 2 1.94 7.73 -4.26
C GLY A 2 1.95 9.25 -4.16
N LEU A 3 3.12 9.91 -4.19
CA LEU A 3 3.21 11.38 -4.16
C LEU A 3 2.43 12.05 -5.32
N PHE A 4 2.50 11.50 -6.53
CA PHE A 4 1.76 12.04 -7.68
C PHE A 4 0.25 11.83 -7.54
N LEU A 5 -0.18 10.70 -6.95
CA LEU A 5 -1.60 10.47 -6.67
C LEU A 5 -2.11 11.45 -5.61
N ALA A 6 -1.30 11.73 -4.58
CA ALA A 6 -1.66 12.66 -3.50
C ALA A 6 -1.90 14.10 -3.99
N MET A 7 -1.20 14.54 -5.06
CA MET A 7 -1.40 15.86 -5.66
C MET A 7 -2.80 16.05 -6.30
N HIS A 8 -3.51 14.96 -6.58
CA HIS A 8 -4.83 14.96 -7.23
C HIS A 8 -5.93 14.34 -6.37
N TYR A 9 -5.60 13.83 -5.18
CA TYR A 9 -6.52 13.16 -4.28
C TYR A 9 -7.13 14.15 -3.27
N THR A 10 -8.39 13.93 -2.90
CA THR A 10 -9.07 14.69 -1.83
C THR A 10 -9.54 13.74 -0.74
N SER A 11 -9.27 14.05 0.53
CA SER A 11 -9.58 13.17 1.67
C SER A 11 -10.96 13.39 2.30
N ASP A 12 -11.84 14.16 1.66
CA ASP A 12 -13.23 14.32 2.12
C ASP A 12 -14.09 13.13 1.68
N ILE A 13 -14.96 12.65 2.56
CA ILE A 13 -15.81 11.47 2.31
C ILE A 13 -16.68 11.64 1.06
N ALA A 14 -17.19 12.86 0.81
CA ALA A 14 -18.06 13.13 -0.34
C ALA A 14 -17.29 13.14 -1.67
N THR A 15 -15.97 13.42 -1.65
CA THR A 15 -15.17 13.59 -2.88
C THR A 15 -14.04 12.57 -3.04
N ALA A 16 -13.74 11.74 -2.03
CA ALA A 16 -12.65 10.76 -2.06
C ALA A 16 -12.75 9.81 -3.25
N PHE A 17 -13.89 9.15 -3.41
CA PHE A 17 -14.12 8.20 -4.51
C PHE A 17 -14.08 8.90 -5.88
N SER A 18 -14.73 10.06 -6.01
CA SER A 18 -14.73 10.82 -7.27
C SER A 18 -13.34 11.37 -7.63
N SER A 19 -12.51 11.73 -6.65
CA SER A 19 -11.13 12.19 -6.90
C SER A 19 -10.26 11.07 -7.49
N VAL A 20 -10.41 9.82 -7.02
CA VAL A 20 -9.73 8.66 -7.62
C VAL A 20 -10.25 8.37 -9.02
N ALA A 21 -11.55 8.54 -9.26
CA ALA A 21 -12.13 8.41 -10.60
C ALA A 21 -11.59 9.49 -11.57
N HIS A 22 -11.46 10.73 -11.12
CA HIS A 22 -10.85 11.84 -11.86
C HIS A 22 -9.38 11.56 -12.18
N ILE A 23 -8.59 11.06 -11.22
CA ILE A 23 -7.20 10.64 -11.48
C ILE A 23 -7.12 9.63 -12.63
N CYS A 24 -8.01 8.64 -12.65
CA CYS A 24 -7.96 7.60 -13.68
C CYS A 24 -8.43 8.07 -15.05
N ARG A 25 -9.34 9.06 -15.12
CA ARG A 25 -10.00 9.45 -16.38
C ARG A 25 -9.45 10.72 -17.00
N ASP A 26 -9.07 11.69 -16.17
CA ASP A 26 -8.85 13.07 -16.61
C ASP A 26 -7.39 13.54 -16.37
N VAL A 27 -6.64 12.88 -15.47
CA VAL A 27 -5.22 13.16 -15.27
C VAL A 27 -4.37 12.41 -16.30
N ASN A 28 -3.45 13.12 -16.96
CA ASN A 28 -2.52 12.54 -17.92
C ASN A 28 -1.74 11.35 -17.31
N TYR A 29 -1.86 10.17 -17.93
CA TYR A 29 -1.31 8.90 -17.43
C TYR A 29 -1.74 8.51 -16.01
N GLY A 30 -2.78 9.15 -15.45
CA GLY A 30 -3.20 8.91 -14.08
C GLY A 30 -3.71 7.48 -13.86
N TRP A 31 -4.36 6.88 -14.87
CA TRP A 31 -4.72 5.45 -14.85
C TRP A 31 -3.50 4.54 -14.65
N LEU A 32 -2.38 4.83 -15.34
CA LEU A 32 -1.17 4.03 -15.27
C LEU A 32 -0.52 4.20 -13.90
N ILE A 33 -0.39 5.44 -13.43
CA ILE A 33 0.19 5.74 -12.12
C ILE A 33 -0.62 5.09 -10.99
N ARG A 34 -1.96 5.14 -11.06
CA ARG A 34 -2.86 4.52 -10.08
C ARG A 34 -2.72 3.00 -10.09
N ASN A 35 -2.74 2.36 -11.26
CA ASN A 35 -2.58 0.91 -11.37
C ASN A 35 -1.20 0.45 -10.92
N MET A 36 -0.15 1.20 -11.24
CA MET A 36 1.21 0.90 -10.79
C MET A 36 1.35 1.05 -9.27
N HIS A 37 0.69 2.03 -8.65
CA HIS A 37 0.68 2.16 -7.19
C HIS A 37 -0.05 1.00 -6.50
N ALA A 38 -1.24 0.65 -7.01
CA ALA A 38 -2.05 -0.44 -6.46
C ALA A 38 -1.34 -1.80 -6.59
N ASN A 39 -0.88 -2.16 -7.79
CA ASN A 39 -0.15 -3.42 -8.01
C ASN A 39 1.24 -3.41 -7.36
N GLY A 40 1.86 -2.23 -7.24
CA GLY A 40 3.12 -2.05 -6.54
C GLY A 40 3.03 -2.44 -5.07
N ALA A 41 1.89 -2.21 -4.40
CA ALA A 41 1.66 -2.68 -3.04
C ALA A 41 1.69 -4.22 -2.95
N SER A 42 1.00 -4.92 -3.86
CA SER A 42 1.03 -6.40 -3.91
C SER A 42 2.43 -6.94 -4.20
N PHE A 43 3.15 -6.33 -5.15
CA PHE A 43 4.54 -6.69 -5.45
C PHE A 43 5.45 -6.51 -4.23
N PHE A 44 5.24 -5.43 -3.46
CA PHE A 44 5.99 -5.18 -2.22
C PHE A 44 5.81 -6.32 -1.20
N PHE A 45 4.58 -6.82 -1.01
CA PHE A 45 4.34 -7.97 -0.13
C PHE A 45 4.95 -9.26 -0.66
N ILE A 46 4.92 -9.50 -1.97
CA ILE A 46 5.64 -10.64 -2.58
C ILE A 46 7.13 -10.57 -2.24
N CYS A 47 7.76 -9.41 -2.38
CA CYS A 47 9.16 -9.21 -2.00
C CYS A 47 9.40 -9.45 -0.50
N ILE A 48 8.54 -8.94 0.38
CA ILE A 48 8.65 -9.15 1.82
C ILE A 48 8.55 -10.63 2.18
N TYR A 49 7.56 -11.34 1.66
CA TYR A 49 7.38 -12.77 2.00
C TYR A 49 8.56 -13.61 1.52
N MET A 50 9.07 -13.35 0.31
CA MET A 50 10.31 -13.98 -0.16
C MET A 50 11.51 -13.61 0.72
N HIS A 51 11.62 -12.35 1.14
CA HIS A 51 12.71 -11.89 2.02
C HIS A 51 12.68 -12.58 3.39
N ILE A 52 11.49 -12.71 4.00
CA ILE A 52 11.29 -13.43 5.27
C ILE A 52 11.59 -14.92 5.09
N ALA A 53 11.06 -15.55 4.04
CA ALA A 53 11.30 -16.96 3.76
C ALA A 53 12.79 -17.27 3.60
N ARG A 54 13.52 -16.42 2.87
CA ARG A 54 14.99 -16.50 2.77
C ARG A 54 15.64 -16.39 4.15
N GLY A 55 15.22 -15.42 4.96
CA GLY A 55 15.77 -15.21 6.30
C GLY A 55 15.55 -16.39 7.25
N LEU A 56 14.41 -17.08 7.13
CA LEU A 56 14.14 -18.32 7.86
C LEU A 56 14.99 -19.49 7.34
N TYR A 57 15.04 -19.67 6.02
CA TYR A 57 15.76 -20.77 5.37
C TYR A 57 17.26 -20.76 5.69
N TYR A 58 17.90 -19.58 5.67
CA TYR A 58 19.34 -19.44 5.95
C TYR A 58 19.65 -19.09 7.41
N GLY A 59 18.68 -19.14 8.33
CA GLY A 59 18.93 -18.80 9.73
C GLY A 59 19.33 -17.34 9.98
N SER A 60 19.04 -16.42 9.06
CA SER A 60 19.42 -15.01 9.19
C SER A 60 18.71 -14.29 10.34
N TYR A 61 17.63 -14.87 10.88
CA TYR A 61 16.98 -14.39 12.11
C TYR A 61 17.88 -14.46 13.36
N LEU A 62 19.04 -15.13 13.29
CA LEU A 62 20.06 -15.10 14.34
C LEU A 62 20.71 -13.71 14.47
N TYR A 63 20.69 -12.88 13.42
CA TYR A 63 21.06 -11.47 13.51
C TYR A 63 19.91 -10.67 14.14
N LYS A 64 19.80 -10.76 15.47
CA LYS A 64 18.64 -10.31 16.24
C LYS A 64 18.23 -8.86 16.00
N GLU A 65 19.18 -7.93 16.02
CA GLU A 65 18.88 -6.51 15.78
C GLU A 65 18.30 -6.28 14.38
N THR A 66 18.94 -6.83 13.35
CA THR A 66 18.47 -6.76 11.96
C THR A 66 17.11 -7.41 11.79
N TRP A 67 16.89 -8.58 12.41
CA TRP A 67 15.62 -9.29 12.34
C TRP A 67 14.49 -8.52 13.03
N ASN A 68 14.73 -7.98 14.23
CA ASN A 68 13.75 -7.18 14.96
C ASN A 68 13.37 -5.91 14.20
N VAL A 69 14.34 -5.21 13.60
CA VAL A 69 14.07 -4.08 12.70
C VAL A 69 13.24 -4.54 11.50
N GLY A 70 13.54 -5.71 10.91
CA GLY A 70 12.76 -6.31 9.84
C GLY A 70 11.30 -6.58 10.22
N VAL A 71 11.05 -7.06 11.44
CA VAL A 71 9.68 -7.27 11.98
C VAL A 71 8.96 -5.93 12.14
N VAL A 72 9.63 -4.89 12.67
CA VAL A 72 9.04 -3.55 12.76
C VAL A 72 8.70 -3.00 11.36
N LEU A 73 9.59 -3.16 10.39
CA LEU A 73 9.34 -2.74 9.00
C LEU A 73 8.14 -3.48 8.39
N LEU A 74 8.01 -4.79 8.63
CA LEU A 74 6.83 -5.56 8.21
C LEU A 74 5.54 -4.95 8.77
N LEU A 75 5.49 -4.67 10.08
CA LEU A 75 4.29 -4.10 10.72
C LEU A 75 3.96 -2.70 10.19
N LEU A 76 4.97 -1.84 10.01
CA LEU A 76 4.79 -0.50 9.44
C LEU A 76 4.23 -0.57 8.01
N VAL A 77 4.72 -1.50 7.20
CA VAL A 77 4.25 -1.69 5.81
C VAL A 77 2.82 -2.21 5.79
N MET A 78 2.46 -3.15 6.68
CA MET A 78 1.09 -3.63 6.83
C MET A 78 0.12 -2.50 7.19
N MET A 79 0.48 -1.67 8.17
CA MET A 79 -0.34 -0.49 8.52
C MET A 79 -0.44 0.50 7.36
N THR A 80 0.67 0.78 6.67
CA THR A 80 0.69 1.70 5.54
C THR A 80 -0.20 1.22 4.39
N ALA A 81 -0.12 -0.06 4.04
CA ALA A 81 -0.94 -0.66 2.99
C ALA A 81 -2.43 -0.69 3.37
N PHE A 82 -2.74 -0.99 4.63
CA PHE A 82 -4.11 -0.97 5.15
C PHE A 82 -4.71 0.44 5.03
N VAL A 83 -4.04 1.47 5.58
CA VAL A 83 -4.54 2.85 5.50
C VAL A 83 -4.64 3.31 4.05
N GLY A 84 -3.67 2.94 3.20
CA GLY A 84 -3.72 3.23 1.76
C GLY A 84 -4.92 2.60 1.03
N TYR A 85 -5.36 1.42 1.47
CA TYR A 85 -6.53 0.73 0.91
C TYR A 85 -7.85 1.40 1.29
N VAL A 86 -7.89 2.16 2.39
CA VAL A 86 -9.08 2.89 2.84
C VAL A 86 -9.32 4.15 2.01
N LEU A 87 -8.25 4.80 1.51
CA LEU A 87 -8.31 6.10 0.83
C LEU A 87 -9.30 6.19 -0.36
N PRO A 88 -9.45 5.18 -1.24
CA PRO A 88 -10.39 5.27 -2.37
C PRO A 88 -11.86 5.27 -1.96
N TRP A 89 -12.18 4.93 -0.72
CA TRP A 89 -13.53 4.95 -0.15
C TRP A 89 -14.58 4.14 -0.94
N GLY A 90 -14.19 2.97 -1.45
CA GLY A 90 -15.12 1.99 -2.03
C GLY A 90 -15.79 1.10 -0.98
N GLN A 91 -16.70 0.21 -1.39
CA GLN A 91 -17.39 -0.73 -0.49
C GLN A 91 -16.40 -1.55 0.35
N MET A 92 -15.42 -2.19 -0.29
CA MET A 92 -14.42 -3.00 0.41
C MET A 92 -13.51 -2.15 1.31
N SER A 93 -13.20 -0.90 0.91
CA SER A 93 -12.43 0.04 1.73
C SER A 93 -13.18 0.39 3.02
N PHE A 94 -14.48 0.70 2.92
CA PHE A 94 -15.31 1.09 4.06
C PHE A 94 -15.53 -0.08 5.02
N TRP A 95 -16.03 -1.21 4.51
CA TRP A 95 -16.31 -2.37 5.35
C TRP A 95 -15.03 -3.00 5.90
N GLY A 96 -13.95 -2.99 5.14
CA GLY A 96 -12.64 -3.45 5.61
C GLY A 96 -12.04 -2.58 6.72
N ALA A 97 -12.42 -1.30 6.81
CA ALA A 97 -12.00 -0.41 7.91
C ALA A 97 -12.90 -0.52 9.15
N ALA A 98 -14.14 -0.99 8.99
CA ALA A 98 -15.13 -1.08 10.07
C ALA A 98 -14.99 -2.34 10.94
N VAL A 99 -14.40 -3.41 10.40
CA VAL A 99 -14.12 -4.68 11.09
C VAL A 99 -12.87 -4.56 11.95
#